data_AF-A0A924MNX4-F1
#
_entry.id   AF-A0A924MNX4-F1
#
_cell.length_a   1.000
_cell.length_b   1.000
_cell.length_c   1.000
_cell.angle_alpha   90.00
_cell.angle_beta   90.00
_cell.angle_gamma   90.00
#
_symmetry.space_group_name_H-M   'P 1'
#
loop_
_entity.id
_entity.type
_entity.pdbx_description
1 polymer ?
#
loop_
_entity_poly.entity_id
_entity_poly.type
_entity_poly.pdbx_seq_one_letter_code
_entity_poly.pdbx_strand_id
1 'polypeptide(L)'
;LASGTIISRNAETGGRTVKFSNGSSVEFTHSVQDGPGDGTVPQQSGVGPAQGVKQLFRTRGYDHQGSYTNESMLALTMQLIARIALEAK
;
A
#
# COMPACT_ATOMS: atom_id res chain seq x y z
N LEU A 1 -25.19 7.81 0.04
CA LEU A 1 -24.40 6.57 0.23
C LEU A 1 -25.36 5.39 0.21
N ALA A 2 -25.04 4.32 -0.51
CA ALA A 2 -25.87 3.11 -0.47
C ALA A 2 -25.76 2.46 0.93
N SER A 3 -26.89 2.12 1.53
CA SER A 3 -26.96 1.44 2.83
C SER A 3 -27.37 -0.02 2.63
N GLY A 4 -26.78 -0.92 3.42
CA GLY A 4 -27.12 -2.35 3.40
C GLY A 4 -27.13 -2.93 4.81
N THR A 5 -27.81 -4.07 4.96
CA THR A 5 -27.90 -4.82 6.22
C THR A 5 -27.10 -6.11 6.08
N ILE A 6 -26.31 -6.45 7.10
CA ILE A 6 -25.63 -7.75 7.16
C ILE A 6 -26.69 -8.82 7.36
N ILE A 7 -26.75 -9.81 6.46
CA ILE A 7 -27.73 -10.90 6.50
C ILE A 7 -27.11 -12.24 6.88
N SER A 8 -25.79 -12.40 6.74
CA SER A 8 -25.07 -13.60 7.18
C SER A 8 -23.62 -13.28 7.54
N ARG A 9 -23.01 -14.16 8.34
CA ARG A 9 -21.60 -14.14 8.71
C ARG A 9 -21.03 -15.54 8.60
N ASN A 10 -19.90 -15.68 7.91
CA ASN A 10 -19.13 -16.92 7.87
C ASN A 10 -18.07 -16.86 8.98
N ALA A 11 -18.17 -17.75 9.96
CA ALA A 11 -17.27 -17.77 11.11
C ALA A 11 -15.86 -18.30 10.77
N GLU A 12 -15.73 -19.10 9.72
CA GLU A 12 -14.46 -19.71 9.30
C GLU A 12 -13.62 -18.72 8.47
N THR A 13 -14.25 -17.97 7.57
CA THR A 13 -13.56 -17.05 6.65
C THR A 13 -13.63 -15.58 7.10
N GLY A 14 -14.48 -15.26 8.08
CA GLY A 14 -14.80 -13.87 8.44
C GLY A 14 -15.68 -13.15 7.42
N GLY A 15 -16.15 -13.86 6.37
CA GLY A 15 -16.97 -13.31 5.30
C GLY A 15 -18.32 -12.77 5.77
N ARG A 16 -18.83 -11.73 5.11
CA ARG A 16 -20.12 -11.09 5.42
C ARG A 16 -20.94 -10.89 4.16
N THR A 17 -22.17 -11.39 4.14
CA THR A 17 -23.12 -11.04 3.09
C THR A 17 -23.94 -9.83 3.51
N VAL A 18 -23.95 -8.80 2.67
CA VAL A 18 -24.71 -7.56 2.86
C VAL A 18 -25.81 -7.49 1.81
N LYS A 19 -27.04 -7.29 2.26
CA LYS A 19 -28.20 -7.01 1.40
C LYS A 19 -28.40 -5.51 1.28
N PHE A 20 -28.43 -5.00 0.07
CA PHE A 20 -28.64 -3.58 -0.24
C PHE A 20 -30.11 -3.26 -0.49
N SER A 21 -30.45 -1.97 -0.40
CA SER A 21 -31.82 -1.48 -0.58
C SER A 21 -32.41 -1.74 -1.98
N ASN A 22 -31.57 -1.89 -3.00
CA ASN A 22 -31.98 -2.27 -4.36
C ASN A 22 -32.23 -3.79 -4.52
N GLY A 23 -32.18 -4.55 -3.42
CA GLY A 23 -32.41 -5.99 -3.41
C GLY A 23 -31.17 -6.83 -3.74
N SER A 24 -30.06 -6.23 -4.17
CA SER A 24 -28.83 -6.99 -4.41
C SER A 24 -28.22 -7.49 -3.10
N SER A 25 -27.51 -8.61 -3.18
CA SER A 25 -26.72 -9.15 -2.08
C SER A 25 -25.29 -9.38 -2.55
N VAL A 26 -24.33 -8.92 -1.76
CA VAL A 26 -22.90 -9.04 -2.06
C VAL A 26 -22.20 -9.67 -0.86
N GLU A 27 -21.36 -10.65 -1.12
CA GLU A 27 -20.45 -11.20 -0.12
C GLU A 27 -19.14 -10.42 -0.10
N PHE A 28 -18.74 -10.01 1.08
CA PHE A 28 -17.45 -9.39 1.35
C PHE A 28 -16.59 -10.38 2.10
N THR A 29 -15.41 -10.68 1.56
CA THR A 29 -14.38 -11.49 2.20
C THR A 29 -13.13 -10.64 2.41
N HIS A 30 -12.31 -10.98 3.40
CA HIS A 30 -10.99 -10.39 3.49
C HIS A 30 -10.17 -10.81 2.28
N SER A 31 -9.47 -9.86 1.66
CA SER A 31 -8.43 -10.22 0.70
C SER A 31 -7.33 -11.02 1.39
N VAL A 32 -6.63 -11.85 0.64
CA VAL A 32 -5.37 -12.42 1.09
C VAL A 32 -4.43 -11.26 1.43
N GLN A 33 -3.77 -11.34 2.58
CA GLN A 33 -2.75 -10.36 2.95
C GLN A 33 -1.66 -10.37 1.88
N ASP A 34 -1.37 -9.20 1.33
CA ASP A 34 -0.30 -9.06 0.34
C ASP A 34 1.06 -9.47 0.94
N GLY A 35 2.05 -9.64 0.05
CA GLY A 35 3.41 -9.99 0.46
C GLY A 35 4.04 -8.98 1.44
N PRO A 36 5.21 -9.30 2.00
CA PRO A 36 5.93 -8.41 2.89
C PRO A 36 6.17 -7.02 2.25
N GLY A 37 6.29 -6.00 3.08
CA GLY A 37 6.41 -4.61 2.65
C GLY A 37 6.94 -3.71 3.76
N ASP A 38 6.60 -2.43 3.71
CA ASP A 38 6.94 -1.47 4.77
C ASP A 38 5.90 -1.42 5.91
N GLY A 39 5.00 -2.41 5.99
CA GLY A 39 3.90 -2.42 6.97
C GLY A 39 2.63 -1.71 6.52
N THR A 40 2.61 -1.05 5.36
CA THR A 40 1.38 -0.56 4.71
C THR A 40 1.36 -0.88 3.22
N VAL A 41 2.47 -0.67 2.53
CA VAL A 41 2.62 -0.91 1.09
C VAL A 41 3.39 -2.22 0.87
N PRO A 42 2.81 -3.21 0.16
CA PRO A 42 3.51 -4.46 -0.13
C PRO A 42 4.64 -4.24 -1.13
N GLN A 43 5.68 -5.07 -1.07
CA GLN A 43 6.85 -4.96 -1.94
C GLN A 43 6.47 -4.96 -3.43
N GLN A 44 5.46 -5.74 -3.84
CA GLN A 44 5.00 -5.80 -5.24
C GLN A 44 4.45 -4.45 -5.72
N SER A 45 3.76 -3.71 -4.85
CA SER A 45 3.28 -2.36 -5.15
C SER A 45 4.43 -1.36 -5.13
N GLY A 46 5.34 -1.46 -4.16
CA GLY A 46 6.51 -0.58 -4.03
C GLY A 46 7.48 -0.62 -5.21
N VAL A 47 7.53 -1.73 -5.97
CA VAL A 47 8.33 -1.83 -7.21
C VAL A 47 7.61 -1.29 -8.45
N GLY A 48 6.35 -0.88 -8.34
CA GLY A 48 5.53 -0.38 -9.45
C GLY A 48 6.22 0.70 -10.32
N PRO A 49 6.98 1.65 -9.74
CA PRO A 49 7.67 2.68 -10.52
C PRO A 49 8.85 2.18 -11.38
N ALA A 50 9.29 0.93 -11.27
CA ALA A 50 10.55 0.43 -11.86
C ALA A 50 10.74 0.72 -13.35
N GLN A 51 9.66 0.80 -14.13
CA GLN A 51 9.71 1.05 -15.58
C GLN A 51 9.73 2.54 -15.96
N GLY A 52 9.43 3.44 -15.02
CA GLY A 52 9.28 4.88 -15.28
C GLY A 52 10.33 5.76 -14.61
N VAL A 53 11.26 5.19 -13.84
CA VAL A 53 12.26 5.94 -13.06
C VAL A 53 13.67 5.61 -13.51
N LYS A 54 14.58 6.59 -13.41
CA LYS A 54 16.02 6.40 -13.72
C LYS A 54 16.68 5.37 -12.81
N GLN A 55 16.27 5.32 -11.54
CA GLN A 55 16.86 4.45 -10.53
C GLN A 55 15.81 4.13 -9.47
N LEU A 56 15.73 2.85 -9.09
CA LEU A 56 14.92 2.39 -7.97
C LEU A 56 15.84 1.95 -6.82
N PHE A 57 15.50 2.35 -5.59
CA PHE A 57 16.22 1.98 -4.37
C PHE A 57 15.32 1.10 -3.50
N ARG A 58 15.79 -0.10 -3.16
CA ARG A 58 15.07 -1.01 -2.26
C ARG A 58 15.56 -0.85 -0.83
N THR A 59 15.11 0.22 -0.19
CA THR A 59 15.45 0.63 1.17
C THR A 59 14.74 -0.24 2.21
N ARG A 60 15.27 -0.27 3.44
CA ARG A 60 14.84 -1.16 4.54
C ARG A 60 15.07 -0.47 5.89
N GLY A 61 14.49 -1.04 6.95
CA GLY A 61 14.77 -0.62 8.33
C GLY A 61 13.81 0.44 8.87
N TYR A 62 12.63 0.57 8.27
CA TYR A 62 11.55 1.44 8.72
C TYR A 62 10.20 0.84 8.35
N ASP A 63 9.15 1.25 9.05
CA ASP A 63 7.78 1.07 8.62
C ASP A 63 7.31 2.28 7.79
N HIS A 64 6.14 2.17 7.17
CA HIS A 64 5.61 3.18 6.26
C HIS A 64 5.59 4.57 6.89
N GLN A 65 5.14 4.65 8.15
CA GLN A 65 5.02 5.90 8.89
C GLN A 65 6.38 6.49 9.28
N GLY A 66 7.35 5.65 9.64
CA GLY A 66 8.70 6.06 10.02
C GLY A 66 9.63 6.36 8.84
N SER A 67 9.17 6.18 7.60
CA SER A 67 10.01 6.33 6.40
C SER A 67 10.66 7.71 6.25
N TYR A 68 9.93 8.78 6.59
CA TYR A 68 10.43 10.16 6.52
C TYR A 68 11.26 10.62 7.72
N THR A 69 11.31 9.82 8.79
CA THR A 69 12.15 10.09 9.97
C THR A 69 13.38 9.17 10.03
N ASN A 70 13.52 8.24 9.08
CA ASN A 70 14.68 7.37 8.99
C ASN A 70 15.91 8.14 8.49
N GLU A 71 16.99 8.15 9.28
CA GLU A 71 18.21 8.90 8.95
C GLU A 71 18.82 8.51 7.60
N SER A 72 18.80 7.22 7.24
CA SER A 72 19.31 6.75 5.95
C SER A 72 18.47 7.25 4.79
N MET A 73 17.14 7.34 4.97
CA MET A 73 16.23 7.89 3.95
C MET A 73 16.41 9.39 3.77
N LEU A 74 16.60 10.13 4.85
CA LEU A 74 16.90 11.57 4.79
C LEU A 74 18.22 11.82 4.06
N ALA A 75 19.28 11.09 4.42
CA ALA A 75 20.58 11.20 3.76
C ALA A 75 20.53 10.83 2.27
N LEU A 76 19.86 9.73 1.92
CA LEU A 76 19.66 9.32 0.53
C LEU A 76 18.88 10.39 -0.25
N THR A 77 17.80 10.93 0.33
CA THR A 77 16.98 11.96 -0.33
C THR A 77 17.79 13.22 -0.62
N MET A 78 18.56 13.71 0.35
CA MET A 78 19.42 14.87 0.16
C MET A 78 20.49 14.65 -0.92
N GLN A 79 21.11 13.47 -0.92
CA GLN A 79 22.07 13.10 -1.95
C GLN A 79 21.44 13.07 -3.35
N LEU A 80 20.22 12.55 -3.47
CA LEU A 80 19.50 12.48 -4.75
C LEU A 80 19.06 13.86 -5.24
N ILE A 81 18.65 14.77 -4.34
CA ILE A 81 18.36 16.16 -4.69
C ILE A 81 19.62 16.83 -5.26
N ALA A 82 20.77 16.69 -4.59
CA ALA A 82 22.03 17.24 -5.08
C ALA A 82 22.42 16.66 -6.45
N ARG A 83 22.27 15.35 -6.64
CA ARG A 83 22.47 14.68 -7.95
C ARG A 83 21.58 15.25 -9.04
N ILE A 84 20.28 15.42 -8.78
CA ILE A 84 19.32 15.98 -9.74
C ILE A 84 19.69 17.42 -10.08
N ALA A 85 20.06 18.24 -9.09
CA ALA A 85 20.49 19.61 -9.30
C ALA A 85 21.76 19.71 -10.15
N LEU A 86 22.73 18.80 -9.96
CA LEU A 86 23.93 18.73 -10.78
C LEU A 86 23.66 18.27 -12.22
N GLU A 87 22.59 17.50 -12.45
CA GLU A 87 22.15 17.08 -13.79
C GLU A 87 21.27 18.13 -14.50
N ALA A 88 20.68 19.07 -13.76
CA ALA A 88 19.89 20.16 -14.32
C ALA A 88 20.82 21.16 -15.02
N LYS A 89 20.73 21.20 -16.35
CA LYS A 89 21.41 22.20 -17.18
C LYS A 89 20.62 23.50 -17.24
#